data_AF-A0A6P8DF07-F1
#
_entry.id   AF-A0A6P8DF07-F1
#
_cell.length_a   1.000
_cell.length_b   1.000
_cell.length_c   1.000
_cell.angle_alpha   90.00
_cell.angle_beta   90.00
_cell.angle_gamma   90.00
#
_symmetry.space_group_name_H-M   'P 1'
#
loop_
_entity.id
_entity.type
_entity.pdbx_description
1 polymer ?
#
loop_
_entity_poly.entity_id
_entity_poly.type
_entity_poly.pdbx_seq_one_letter_code
_entity_poly.pdbx_strand_id
1 'polypeptide(L)'
;MGKHEGNRPVNTKRMGEPAGGTSAMLGDIVIPNNVEIYDRRNCVLSRPTCEQKMLDLAVERRQSLRARYYYGMIFLFMNLGAWFVRDYGQKLMPILQYVRSCGMEGLACTQTMGVLRVSLGCFIFFFLMFLISFNTRKLNEARNIWHSRWWALKSLLLIVSMATPLLIPSSFIHFYGEFARVGAGIFLVLQLISVIQFIAWWNNHWMPDGGTKQSCSLGLLLSTLSYIASLCGIAILAKMYSAGQSLNIFFITWTIILLIVMMVMSLHSKVNTGLLSSGIMGSYIVFLCWSAIRSEPAIQKSNVHQQANHHDWSTIFSFVIAICAIVMATFSTGIDSESFQFRKDDIREEDDVPYKYEFFHLVFSLGAMYFAMLFISWNLENTTTKWVIDVGWASTWVKIINEWLGATIYMWTLISPAVRRAKVMDEESAEVNNNHTGHSTSSPSRSSDMSEFRS
;
A
#
# COMPACT_ATOMS: atom_id res chain seq x y z
N MET A 1 -8.03 -67.92 -18.73
CA MET A 1 -7.60 -67.91 -20.16
C MET A 1 -8.86 -67.91 -21.02
N GLY A 2 -8.97 -66.99 -21.98
CA GLY A 2 -9.98 -67.05 -23.06
C GLY A 2 -11.13 -66.04 -22.98
N LYS A 3 -11.03 -64.97 -23.79
CA LYS A 3 -12.06 -63.96 -24.11
C LYS A 3 -13.07 -64.51 -25.12
N HIS A 4 -14.29 -63.95 -25.16
CA HIS A 4 -15.12 -63.73 -26.36
C HIS A 4 -15.94 -62.44 -26.09
N GLU A 5 -15.76 -61.36 -26.87
CA GLU A 5 -16.58 -60.97 -28.04
C GLU A 5 -18.09 -60.86 -27.71
N GLY A 6 -18.84 -59.79 -27.99
CA GLY A 6 -18.71 -58.69 -28.93
C GLY A 6 -20.12 -58.42 -29.51
N ASN A 7 -20.46 -57.13 -29.68
CA ASN A 7 -21.53 -56.55 -30.50
C ASN A 7 -22.99 -56.35 -30.00
N ARG A 8 -23.43 -55.11 -30.27
CA ARG A 8 -24.73 -54.41 -30.17
C ARG A 8 -25.69 -54.87 -31.31
N PRO A 9 -27.02 -54.59 -31.28
CA PRO A 9 -27.56 -53.36 -31.90
C PRO A 9 -28.92 -52.81 -31.33
N VAL A 10 -29.17 -51.48 -31.34
CA VAL A 10 -30.17 -50.70 -32.16
C VAL A 10 -31.61 -50.70 -31.60
N ASN A 11 -32.13 -49.61 -31.01
CA ASN A 11 -32.73 -48.37 -31.56
C ASN A 11 -34.27 -48.45 -31.73
N THR A 12 -35.04 -47.58 -31.06
CA THR A 12 -36.35 -47.11 -31.55
C THR A 12 -36.59 -45.65 -31.16
N LYS A 13 -36.71 -44.83 -32.20
CA LYS A 13 -37.19 -43.43 -32.19
C LYS A 13 -38.65 -43.35 -31.72
N ARG A 14 -39.01 -42.24 -31.07
CA ARG A 14 -40.28 -41.56 -31.37
C ARG A 14 -40.12 -40.04 -31.24
N MET A 15 -40.43 -39.35 -32.34
CA MET A 15 -40.46 -37.90 -32.56
C MET A 15 -41.64 -37.24 -31.85
N GLY A 16 -41.47 -35.97 -31.47
CA GLY A 16 -42.56 -35.07 -31.09
C GLY A 16 -42.05 -33.70 -30.60
N GLU A 17 -41.75 -32.79 -31.53
CA GLU A 17 -41.79 -31.33 -31.37
C GLU A 17 -42.90 -30.81 -32.32
N PRO A 18 -43.47 -29.59 -32.21
CA PRO A 18 -42.89 -28.30 -31.75
C PRO A 18 -43.81 -27.55 -30.74
N ALA A 19 -43.62 -26.33 -30.23
CA ALA A 19 -42.94 -25.10 -30.61
C ALA A 19 -42.64 -24.30 -29.31
N GLY A 20 -41.53 -23.56 -29.17
CA GLY A 20 -41.41 -22.19 -29.69
C GLY A 20 -41.50 -21.16 -28.53
N GLY A 21 -40.37 -20.78 -27.96
CA GLY A 21 -40.28 -19.76 -26.92
C GLY A 21 -38.83 -19.52 -26.48
N THR A 22 -38.13 -18.66 -27.20
CA THR A 22 -36.76 -18.22 -26.95
C THR A 22 -36.61 -17.56 -25.57
N SER A 23 -35.84 -18.19 -24.67
CA SER A 23 -35.20 -17.51 -23.53
C SER A 23 -33.69 -17.75 -23.62
N ALA A 24 -32.95 -16.66 -23.78
CA ALA A 24 -31.50 -16.65 -23.90
C ALA A 24 -30.85 -17.13 -22.60
N MET A 25 -29.93 -18.09 -22.72
CA MET A 25 -29.06 -18.54 -21.63
C MET A 25 -28.17 -17.39 -21.15
N LEU A 26 -28.36 -16.95 -19.90
CA LEU A 26 -27.30 -16.29 -19.13
C LEU A 26 -26.59 -17.40 -18.35
N GLY A 27 -25.29 -17.59 -18.62
CA GLY A 27 -24.47 -18.59 -17.95
C GLY A 27 -24.34 -18.31 -16.47
N ASP A 28 -24.66 -19.31 -15.65
CA ASP A 28 -24.42 -19.32 -14.21
C ASP A 28 -22.91 -19.30 -13.92
N ILE A 29 -22.42 -18.19 -13.39
CA ILE A 29 -21.09 -18.11 -12.79
C ILE A 29 -21.20 -18.71 -11.38
N VAL A 30 -20.58 -19.87 -11.21
CA VAL A 30 -20.38 -20.53 -9.91
C VAL A 30 -19.61 -19.59 -8.98
N ILE A 31 -20.28 -19.08 -7.94
CA ILE A 31 -19.64 -18.35 -6.84
C ILE A 31 -19.00 -19.40 -5.91
N PRO A 32 -17.71 -19.25 -5.55
CA PRO A 32 -17.04 -20.21 -4.68
C PRO A 32 -17.62 -20.16 -3.26
N ASN A 33 -18.08 -21.32 -2.77
CA ASN A 33 -18.40 -21.57 -1.37
C ASN A 33 -17.13 -21.44 -0.55
N ASN A 34 -16.92 -20.30 0.13
CA ASN A 34 -16.03 -20.17 1.28
C ASN A 34 -16.23 -18.78 1.93
N VAL A 35 -17.42 -18.54 2.50
CA VAL A 35 -17.63 -17.53 3.55
C VAL A 35 -18.75 -18.05 4.47
N GLU A 36 -18.40 -18.87 5.45
CA GLU A 36 -19.26 -19.16 6.60
C GLU A 36 -18.61 -18.57 7.85
N ILE A 37 -18.96 -17.35 8.24
CA ILE A 37 -18.79 -16.82 9.61
C ILE A 37 -19.89 -15.77 9.88
N TYR A 38 -20.87 -16.11 10.73
CA TYR A 38 -21.77 -15.29 11.61
C TYR A 38 -22.52 -14.08 11.00
N ASP A 39 -23.83 -13.84 11.15
CA ASP A 39 -24.79 -14.05 12.25
C ASP A 39 -26.21 -14.26 11.66
N ARG A 40 -26.75 -15.49 11.77
CA ARG A 40 -28.11 -15.83 11.30
C ARG A 40 -29.19 -15.62 12.39
N ARG A 41 -28.88 -14.99 13.53
CA ARG A 41 -29.79 -14.92 14.69
C ARG A 41 -30.62 -13.64 14.78
N ASN A 42 -30.25 -12.56 14.09
CA ASN A 42 -30.92 -11.27 14.23
C ASN A 42 -31.95 -10.93 13.13
N CYS A 43 -32.14 -11.75 12.09
CA CYS A 43 -33.24 -11.57 11.13
C CYS A 43 -34.53 -12.21 11.66
N VAL A 44 -35.23 -11.53 12.59
CA VAL A 44 -36.57 -11.92 13.11
C VAL A 44 -37.71 -11.50 12.16
N LEU A 45 -37.39 -10.93 10.99
CA LEU A 45 -38.37 -10.50 9.99
C LEU A 45 -38.30 -11.41 8.75
N SER A 46 -39.45 -11.96 8.36
CA SER A 46 -39.76 -12.78 7.18
C SER A 46 -38.59 -13.04 6.19
N ARG A 47 -38.22 -14.32 6.00
CA ARG A 47 -37.16 -14.79 5.06
C ARG A 47 -37.02 -14.00 3.74
N PRO A 48 -38.10 -13.74 2.96
CA PRO A 48 -37.96 -13.05 1.67
C PRO A 48 -37.44 -11.60 1.78
N THR A 49 -37.76 -10.89 2.87
CA THR A 49 -37.28 -9.51 3.09
C THR A 49 -35.80 -9.45 3.50
N CYS A 50 -35.30 -10.47 4.20
CA CYS A 50 -33.89 -10.53 4.62
C CYS A 50 -32.97 -10.84 3.41
N GLU A 51 -33.38 -11.77 2.54
CA GLU A 51 -32.63 -12.09 1.30
C GLU A 51 -32.53 -10.89 0.35
N GLN A 52 -33.62 -10.14 0.19
CA GLN A 52 -33.61 -8.93 -0.64
C GLN A 52 -32.65 -7.87 -0.11
N LYS A 53 -32.66 -7.62 1.20
CA LYS A 53 -31.75 -6.66 1.85
C LYS A 53 -30.28 -7.06 1.70
N MET A 54 -29.97 -8.35 1.79
CA MET A 54 -28.63 -8.89 1.57
C MET A 54 -28.16 -8.71 0.12
N LEU A 55 -29.06 -8.93 -0.84
CA LEU A 55 -28.78 -8.69 -2.25
C LEU A 55 -28.48 -7.21 -2.52
N ASP A 56 -29.30 -6.31 -1.96
CA ASP A 56 -29.12 -4.87 -2.11
C ASP A 56 -27.76 -4.41 -1.51
N LEU A 57 -27.41 -4.89 -0.32
CA LEU A 57 -26.10 -4.64 0.29
C LEU A 57 -24.94 -5.18 -0.56
N ALA A 58 -25.08 -6.37 -1.13
CA ALA A 58 -24.06 -6.95 -2.01
C ALA A 58 -23.87 -6.12 -3.30
N VAL A 59 -24.96 -5.57 -3.85
CA VAL A 59 -24.91 -4.68 -5.01
C VAL A 59 -24.20 -3.37 -4.67
N GLU A 60 -24.56 -2.72 -3.57
CA GLU A 60 -23.92 -1.47 -3.11
C GLU A 60 -22.42 -1.69 -2.80
N ARG A 61 -22.08 -2.80 -2.14
CA ARG A 61 -20.69 -3.18 -1.89
C ARG A 61 -19.91 -3.36 -3.19
N ARG A 62 -20.48 -4.03 -4.20
CA ARG A 62 -19.85 -4.21 -5.52
C ARG A 62 -19.64 -2.87 -6.23
N GLN A 63 -20.58 -1.94 -6.13
CA GLN A 63 -20.44 -0.60 -6.70
C GLN A 63 -19.30 0.18 -6.02
N SER A 64 -19.23 0.16 -4.69
CA SER A 64 -18.13 0.76 -3.93
C SER A 64 -16.76 0.17 -4.29
N LEU A 65 -16.68 -1.17 -4.41
CA LEU A 65 -15.46 -1.86 -4.85
C LEU A 65 -15.05 -1.56 -6.30
N ARG A 66 -15.99 -1.19 -7.17
CA ARG A 66 -15.68 -0.70 -8.52
C ARG A 66 -15.20 0.75 -8.49
N ALA A 67 -15.76 1.58 -7.60
CA ALA A 67 -15.43 3.00 -7.48
C ALA A 67 -13.93 3.26 -7.26
N ARG A 68 -13.27 2.47 -6.40
CA ARG A 68 -11.82 2.58 -6.17
C ARG A 68 -10.99 2.48 -7.46
N TYR A 69 -11.38 1.64 -8.42
CA TYR A 69 -10.64 1.49 -9.68
C TYR A 69 -10.82 2.71 -10.57
N TYR A 70 -12.00 3.33 -10.60
CA TYR A 70 -12.20 4.60 -11.31
C TYR A 70 -11.33 5.71 -10.71
N TYR A 71 -11.25 5.82 -9.37
CA TYR A 71 -10.34 6.77 -8.72
C TYR A 71 -8.86 6.46 -9.02
N GLY A 72 -8.48 5.17 -9.03
CA GLY A 72 -7.15 4.72 -9.48
C GLY A 72 -6.83 5.13 -10.91
N MET A 73 -7.78 4.98 -11.83
CA MET A 73 -7.63 5.40 -13.22
C MET A 73 -7.55 6.92 -13.36
N ILE A 74 -8.36 7.68 -12.62
CA ILE A 74 -8.24 9.15 -12.56
C ILE A 74 -6.83 9.52 -12.13
N PHE A 75 -6.34 8.94 -11.04
CA PHE A 75 -4.99 9.20 -10.54
C PHE A 75 -3.88 8.84 -11.55
N LEU A 76 -4.04 7.73 -12.28
CA LEU A 76 -3.15 7.37 -13.39
C LEU A 76 -3.15 8.44 -14.49
N PHE A 77 -4.32 8.89 -14.95
CA PHE A 77 -4.41 9.95 -15.96
C PHE A 77 -3.83 11.27 -15.45
N MET A 78 -3.96 11.57 -14.16
CA MET A 78 -3.33 12.74 -13.54
C MET A 78 -1.79 12.66 -13.57
N ASN A 79 -1.22 11.49 -13.32
CA ASN A 79 0.23 11.26 -13.42
C ASN A 79 0.72 11.39 -14.87
N LEU A 80 -0.01 10.81 -15.83
CA LEU A 80 0.27 10.95 -17.26
C LEU A 80 0.13 12.41 -17.74
N GLY A 81 -0.85 13.15 -17.21
CA GLY A 81 -1.02 14.58 -17.46
C GLY A 81 0.12 15.41 -16.90
N ALA A 82 0.57 15.12 -15.67
CA ALA A 82 1.72 15.79 -15.05
C ALA A 82 3.00 15.55 -15.86
N TRP A 83 3.21 14.31 -16.32
CA TRP A 83 4.28 13.95 -17.24
C TRP A 83 4.24 14.75 -18.53
N PHE A 84 3.07 14.77 -19.17
CA PHE A 84 2.89 15.48 -20.42
C PHE A 84 3.19 16.97 -20.27
N VAL A 85 2.67 17.61 -19.22
CA VAL A 85 2.93 19.03 -18.91
C VAL A 85 4.41 19.27 -18.65
N ARG A 86 5.09 18.39 -17.90
CA ARG A 86 6.52 18.52 -17.61
C ARG A 86 7.39 18.42 -18.87
N ASP A 87 7.17 17.38 -19.68
CA ASP A 87 8.10 17.06 -20.78
C ASP A 87 7.74 17.79 -22.09
N TYR A 88 6.48 18.23 -22.26
CA TYR A 88 5.97 18.82 -23.50
C TYR A 88 5.26 20.18 -23.33
N GLY A 89 4.95 20.60 -22.11
CA GLY A 89 4.10 21.77 -21.85
C GLY A 89 4.62 23.07 -22.46
N GLN A 90 5.95 23.28 -22.51
CA GLN A 90 6.54 24.47 -23.10
C GLN A 90 6.26 24.63 -24.61
N LYS A 91 6.19 23.53 -25.37
CA LYS A 91 5.97 23.58 -26.81
C LYS A 91 4.50 23.81 -27.17
N LEU A 92 3.59 23.37 -26.30
CA LEU A 92 2.16 23.30 -26.62
C LEU A 92 1.34 24.46 -26.03
N MET A 93 1.79 25.11 -24.95
CA MET A 93 0.96 26.01 -24.15
C MET A 93 1.63 27.36 -23.80
N PRO A 94 1.99 28.22 -24.79
CA PRO A 94 2.44 29.59 -24.51
C PRO A 94 1.34 30.50 -23.95
N ILE A 95 0.09 30.03 -23.85
CA ILE A 95 -1.10 30.80 -23.43
C ILE A 95 -1.25 30.88 -21.90
N LEU A 96 -0.58 30.01 -21.14
CA LEU A 96 -0.79 29.94 -19.69
C LEU A 96 0.01 31.03 -18.95
N GLN A 97 -0.68 31.77 -18.07
CA GLN A 97 -0.14 32.92 -17.33
C GLN A 97 1.19 32.64 -16.59
N TYR A 98 1.42 31.40 -16.14
CA TYR A 98 2.65 31.03 -15.43
C TYR A 98 3.89 30.95 -16.34
N VAL A 99 3.72 30.69 -17.64
CA VAL A 99 4.83 30.73 -18.61
C VAL A 99 5.41 32.14 -18.68
N ARG A 100 4.56 33.16 -18.51
CA ARG A 100 4.97 34.57 -18.42
C ARG A 100 5.72 34.88 -17.12
N SER A 101 5.39 34.21 -16.00
CA SER A 101 6.11 34.37 -14.71
C SER A 101 7.52 33.78 -14.74
N CYS A 102 7.76 32.71 -15.51
CA CYS A 102 9.08 32.06 -15.58
C CYS A 102 10.05 32.72 -16.58
N GLY A 103 9.60 33.68 -17.40
CA GLY A 103 10.42 34.31 -18.45
C GLY A 103 10.77 33.36 -19.61
N MET A 104 11.50 33.87 -20.61
CA MET A 104 11.85 33.10 -21.83
C MET A 104 12.97 32.06 -21.61
N GLU A 105 13.67 32.08 -20.48
CA GLU A 105 14.81 31.18 -20.19
C GLU A 105 14.55 30.16 -19.07
N GLY A 106 13.41 30.24 -18.38
CA GLY A 106 13.11 29.40 -17.20
C GLY A 106 12.51 28.03 -17.52
N LEU A 107 13.21 27.17 -18.28
CA LEU A 107 12.76 25.78 -18.55
C LEU A 107 12.46 25.00 -17.26
N ALA A 108 13.38 25.03 -16.29
CA ALA A 108 13.20 24.40 -14.98
C ALA A 108 11.93 24.91 -14.28
N CYS A 109 11.76 26.23 -14.21
CA CYS A 109 10.60 26.87 -13.62
C CYS A 109 9.31 26.39 -14.30
N THR A 110 9.28 26.32 -15.63
CA THR A 110 8.05 25.94 -16.35
C THR A 110 7.68 24.47 -16.12
N GLN A 111 8.67 23.59 -16.08
CA GLN A 111 8.50 22.15 -15.78
C GLN A 111 7.97 21.95 -14.36
N THR A 112 8.68 22.50 -13.37
CA THR A 112 8.33 22.38 -11.95
C THR A 112 6.94 22.95 -11.67
N MET A 113 6.68 24.18 -12.14
CA MET A 113 5.39 24.85 -11.91
C MET A 113 4.24 24.13 -12.60
N GLY A 114 4.46 23.56 -13.79
CA GLY A 114 3.47 22.77 -14.49
C GLY A 114 3.07 21.52 -13.71
N VAL A 115 4.06 20.74 -13.23
CA VAL A 115 3.83 19.55 -12.40
C VAL A 115 3.10 19.90 -11.11
N LEU A 116 3.56 20.94 -10.41
CA LEU A 116 2.97 21.36 -9.13
C LEU A 116 1.51 21.82 -9.30
N ARG A 117 1.15 22.46 -10.42
CA ARG A 117 -0.25 22.84 -10.71
C ARG A 117 -1.13 21.62 -10.96
N VAL A 118 -0.65 20.65 -11.74
CA VAL A 118 -1.39 19.39 -11.97
C VAL A 118 -1.57 18.62 -10.67
N SER A 119 -0.51 18.55 -9.85
CA SER A 119 -0.54 17.97 -8.52
C SER A 119 -1.52 18.68 -7.59
N LEU A 120 -1.50 20.01 -7.53
CA LEU A 120 -2.40 20.78 -6.67
C LEU A 120 -3.87 20.53 -7.05
N GLY A 121 -4.19 20.46 -8.35
CA GLY A 121 -5.55 20.16 -8.79
C GLY A 121 -6.00 18.74 -8.42
N CYS A 122 -5.09 17.77 -8.55
CA CYS A 122 -5.30 16.40 -8.10
C CYS A 122 -5.50 16.33 -6.57
N PHE A 123 -4.64 17.03 -5.80
CA PHE A 123 -4.75 17.16 -4.35
C PHE A 123 -6.10 17.74 -3.94
N ILE A 124 -6.52 18.87 -4.52
CA ILE A 124 -7.81 19.51 -4.22
C ILE A 124 -8.96 18.53 -4.46
N PHE A 125 -8.97 17.84 -5.61
CA PHE A 125 -10.02 16.88 -5.93
C PHE A 125 -10.12 15.76 -4.88
N PHE A 126 -9.01 15.07 -4.59
CA PHE A 126 -9.02 13.97 -3.62
C PHE A 126 -9.23 14.44 -2.19
N PHE A 127 -8.73 15.61 -1.82
CA PHE A 127 -8.95 16.19 -0.50
C PHE A 127 -10.42 16.60 -0.28
N LEU A 128 -11.09 17.17 -1.30
CA LEU A 128 -12.53 17.43 -1.24
C LEU A 128 -13.33 16.12 -1.13
N MET A 129 -12.92 15.09 -1.88
CA MET A 129 -13.53 13.75 -1.76
C MET A 129 -13.35 13.15 -0.35
N PHE A 130 -12.19 13.37 0.27
CA PHE A 130 -11.93 13.01 1.67
C PHE A 130 -12.90 13.73 2.62
N LEU A 131 -13.04 15.05 2.50
CA LEU A 131 -13.93 15.84 3.35
C LEU A 131 -15.40 15.44 3.20
N ILE A 132 -15.86 15.20 1.97
CA ILE A 132 -17.27 14.82 1.71
C ILE A 132 -17.57 13.40 2.20
N SER A 133 -16.61 12.49 2.08
CA SER A 133 -16.77 11.07 2.46
C SER A 133 -16.36 10.78 3.91
N PHE A 134 -16.06 11.82 4.69
CA PHE A 134 -15.51 11.69 6.04
C PHE A 134 -16.47 10.96 7.00
N ASN A 135 -15.98 9.95 7.72
CA ASN A 135 -16.75 9.15 8.68
C ASN A 135 -17.95 8.44 8.04
N THR A 136 -17.76 7.88 6.84
CA THR A 136 -18.76 6.98 6.23
C THR A 136 -18.53 5.58 6.74
N ARG A 137 -19.51 4.98 7.42
CA ARG A 137 -19.35 3.65 8.03
C ARG A 137 -20.21 2.60 7.36
N LYS A 138 -21.44 2.96 6.97
CA LYS A 138 -22.43 2.02 6.42
C LYS A 138 -22.67 2.22 4.92
N LEU A 139 -23.00 1.12 4.24
CA LEU A 139 -23.33 1.09 2.80
C LEU A 139 -24.62 1.86 2.46
N ASN A 140 -25.57 1.94 3.40
CA ASN A 140 -26.86 2.61 3.17
C ASN A 140 -26.79 4.14 3.33
N GLU A 141 -25.64 4.70 3.71
CA GLU A 141 -25.48 6.14 3.88
C GLU A 141 -25.46 6.88 2.53
N ALA A 142 -26.00 8.10 2.50
CA ALA A 142 -25.95 8.97 1.32
C ALA A 142 -24.51 9.25 0.84
N ARG A 143 -23.53 9.21 1.76
CA ARG A 143 -22.11 9.37 1.45
C ARG A 143 -21.55 8.20 0.64
N ASN A 144 -22.03 6.97 0.84
CA ASN A 144 -21.67 5.84 -0.03
C ASN A 144 -22.22 6.06 -1.45
N ILE A 145 -23.48 6.51 -1.57
CA ILE A 145 -24.10 6.84 -2.88
C ILE A 145 -23.28 7.92 -3.60
N TRP A 146 -22.85 8.95 -2.86
CA TRP A 146 -21.90 9.94 -3.38
C TRP A 146 -20.64 9.23 -3.86
N HIS A 147 -19.89 8.55 -3.00
CA HIS A 147 -18.61 7.93 -3.32
C HIS A 147 -18.65 7.00 -4.55
N SER A 148 -19.72 6.24 -4.73
CA SER A 148 -19.81 5.16 -5.73
C SER A 148 -20.52 5.51 -7.04
N ARG A 149 -21.47 6.47 -7.05
CA ARG A 149 -22.41 6.63 -8.20
C ARG A 149 -22.33 7.96 -8.94
N TRP A 150 -22.30 9.11 -8.24
CA TRP A 150 -22.48 10.43 -8.88
C TRP A 150 -21.23 10.88 -9.67
N TRP A 151 -20.92 10.18 -10.77
CA TRP A 151 -19.70 10.37 -11.56
C TRP A 151 -19.73 11.66 -12.38
N ALA A 152 -20.88 12.05 -12.95
CA ALA A 152 -20.97 13.29 -13.72
C ALA A 152 -20.61 14.53 -12.88
N LEU A 153 -21.11 14.62 -11.64
CA LEU A 153 -20.78 15.72 -10.74
C LEU A 153 -19.31 15.65 -10.27
N LYS A 154 -18.74 14.44 -10.12
CA LYS A 154 -17.31 14.28 -9.80
C LYS A 154 -16.41 14.67 -10.95
N SER A 155 -16.81 14.37 -12.19
CA SER A 155 -16.07 14.81 -13.39
C SER A 155 -16.06 16.33 -13.47
N LEU A 156 -17.19 16.99 -13.18
CA LEU A 156 -17.23 18.46 -13.07
C LEU A 156 -16.33 18.96 -11.94
N LEU A 157 -16.41 18.36 -10.76
CA LEU A 157 -15.55 18.70 -9.62
C LEU A 157 -14.06 18.54 -9.95
N LEU A 158 -13.68 17.48 -10.66
CA LEU A 158 -12.32 17.22 -11.13
C LEU A 158 -11.86 18.32 -12.11
N ILE A 159 -12.69 18.67 -13.10
CA ILE A 159 -12.37 19.73 -14.06
C ILE A 159 -12.16 21.07 -13.34
N VAL A 160 -13.05 21.43 -12.40
CA VAL A 160 -12.93 22.67 -11.60
C VAL A 160 -11.67 22.64 -10.73
N SER A 161 -11.40 21.50 -10.08
CA SER A 161 -10.20 21.31 -9.25
C SER A 161 -8.93 21.44 -10.09
N MET A 162 -8.95 21.01 -11.35
CA MET A 162 -7.83 21.13 -12.29
C MET A 162 -7.65 22.52 -12.89
N ALA A 163 -8.75 23.24 -13.12
CA ALA A 163 -8.70 24.61 -13.60
C ALA A 163 -8.24 25.59 -12.51
N THR A 164 -8.57 25.33 -11.25
CA THR A 164 -8.27 26.23 -10.11
C THR A 164 -6.77 26.57 -9.99
N PRO A 165 -5.84 25.60 -9.99
CA PRO A 165 -4.40 25.87 -9.99
C PRO A 165 -3.91 26.72 -11.16
N LEU A 166 -4.62 26.82 -12.29
CA LEU A 166 -4.19 27.65 -13.41
C LEU A 166 -4.40 29.15 -13.15
N LEU A 167 -5.35 29.49 -12.29
CA LEU A 167 -5.68 30.87 -11.91
C LEU A 167 -4.82 31.37 -10.72
N ILE A 168 -4.17 30.45 -10.01
CA ILE A 168 -3.39 30.75 -8.81
C ILE A 168 -2.02 31.37 -9.16
N PRO A 169 -1.62 32.49 -8.54
CA PRO A 169 -0.31 33.10 -8.77
C PRO A 169 0.87 32.16 -8.48
N SER A 170 1.98 32.37 -9.19
CA SER A 170 3.16 31.50 -9.10
C SER A 170 3.77 31.41 -7.69
N SER A 171 3.72 32.49 -6.91
CA SER A 171 4.20 32.50 -5.52
C SER A 171 3.49 31.48 -4.62
N PHE A 172 2.18 31.29 -4.80
CA PHE A 172 1.43 30.31 -4.01
C PHE A 172 1.74 28.87 -4.43
N ILE A 173 2.04 28.63 -5.71
CA ILE A 173 2.46 27.29 -6.15
C ILE A 173 3.82 26.91 -5.58
N HIS A 174 4.74 27.87 -5.45
CA HIS A 174 6.01 27.62 -4.78
C HIS A 174 5.79 27.23 -3.32
N PHE A 175 4.92 27.95 -2.60
CA PHE A 175 4.50 27.58 -1.24
C PHE A 175 3.87 26.19 -1.19
N TYR A 176 2.99 25.86 -2.15
CA TYR A 176 2.43 24.53 -2.27
C TYR A 176 3.51 23.46 -2.52
N GLY A 177 4.56 23.76 -3.28
CA GLY A 177 5.66 22.81 -3.50
C GLY A 177 6.40 22.45 -2.21
N GLU A 178 6.65 23.43 -1.34
CA GLU A 178 7.22 23.18 -0.01
C GLU A 178 6.26 22.38 0.89
N PHE A 179 4.96 22.73 0.86
CA PHE A 179 3.93 21.97 1.56
C PHE A 179 3.80 20.52 1.05
N ALA A 180 3.87 20.33 -0.26
CA ALA A 180 3.83 19.03 -0.91
C ALA A 180 5.05 18.18 -0.56
N ARG A 181 6.23 18.78 -0.30
CA ARG A 181 7.40 18.05 0.20
C ARG A 181 7.10 17.37 1.54
N VAL A 182 6.43 18.07 2.46
CA VAL A 182 6.02 17.51 3.76
C VAL A 182 4.96 16.42 3.56
N GLY A 183 3.93 16.68 2.77
CA GLY A 183 2.87 15.70 2.48
C GLY A 183 3.39 14.42 1.79
N ALA A 184 4.35 14.55 0.89
CA ALA A 184 5.05 13.42 0.28
C ALA A 184 5.84 12.60 1.31
N GLY A 185 6.45 13.25 2.30
CA GLY A 185 7.08 12.56 3.43
C GLY A 185 6.08 11.75 4.26
N ILE A 186 4.90 12.32 4.55
CA ILE A 186 3.81 11.61 5.24
C ILE A 186 3.35 10.41 4.41
N PHE A 187 3.17 10.60 3.09
CA PHE A 187 2.81 9.51 2.18
C PHE A 187 3.81 8.36 2.25
N LEU A 188 5.10 8.64 2.22
CA LEU A 188 6.15 7.62 2.30
C LEU A 188 6.06 6.80 3.60
N VAL A 189 5.79 7.45 4.74
CA VAL A 189 5.59 6.75 6.02
C VAL A 189 4.35 5.85 5.99
N LEU A 190 3.22 6.33 5.46
CA LEU A 190 2.00 5.52 5.31
C LEU A 190 2.25 4.33 4.37
N GLN A 191 2.86 4.57 3.21
CA GLN A 191 3.20 3.52 2.26
C GLN A 191 4.11 2.47 2.90
N LEU A 192 5.09 2.89 3.69
CA LEU A 192 6.03 2.01 4.35
C LEU A 192 5.35 1.12 5.40
N ILE A 193 4.46 1.68 6.21
CA ILE A 193 3.65 0.90 7.17
C ILE A 193 2.81 -0.13 6.41
N SER A 194 2.19 0.27 5.30
CA SER A 194 1.39 -0.63 4.46
C SER A 194 2.25 -1.77 3.87
N VAL A 195 3.45 -1.48 3.38
CA VAL A 195 4.39 -2.51 2.87
C VAL A 195 4.79 -3.48 3.98
N ILE A 196 5.09 -3.01 5.19
CA ILE A 196 5.46 -3.88 6.32
C ILE A 196 4.30 -4.80 6.70
N GLN A 197 3.07 -4.29 6.75
CA GLN A 197 1.90 -5.13 7.03
C GLN A 197 1.59 -6.10 5.91
N PHE A 198 1.81 -5.71 4.66
CA PHE A 198 1.74 -6.63 3.52
C PHE A 198 2.78 -7.76 3.65
N ILE A 199 4.02 -7.46 4.05
CA ILE A 199 5.06 -8.46 4.31
C ILE A 199 4.63 -9.40 5.44
N ALA A 200 4.06 -8.86 6.53
CA ALA A 200 3.57 -9.67 7.64
C ALA A 200 2.38 -10.57 7.23
N TRP A 201 1.46 -10.04 6.42
CA TRP A 201 0.36 -10.83 5.84
C TRP A 201 0.89 -11.95 4.94
N TRP A 202 1.89 -11.64 4.10
CA TRP A 202 2.55 -12.62 3.24
C TRP A 202 3.23 -13.72 4.07
N ASN A 203 3.95 -13.34 5.13
CA ASN A 203 4.57 -14.27 6.07
C ASN A 203 3.55 -15.25 6.66
N ASN A 204 2.43 -14.74 7.17
CA ASN A 204 1.39 -15.57 7.79
C ASN A 204 0.64 -16.44 6.77
N HIS A 205 0.52 -16.00 5.51
CA HIS A 205 -0.10 -16.78 4.46
C HIS A 205 0.72 -18.01 4.07
N TRP A 206 2.04 -17.86 3.95
CA TRP A 206 2.94 -18.95 3.54
C TRP A 206 3.49 -19.78 4.72
N MET A 207 3.55 -19.18 5.92
CA MET A 207 3.96 -19.82 7.17
C MET A 207 2.91 -19.60 8.26
N PRO A 208 1.71 -20.22 8.16
CA PRO A 208 0.70 -20.14 9.20
C PRO A 208 1.10 -20.94 10.45
N ASP A 209 0.69 -20.46 11.63
CA ASP A 209 0.87 -21.15 12.90
C ASP A 209 0.15 -22.51 12.88
N GLY A 210 0.90 -23.61 13.08
CA GLY A 210 0.37 -24.97 12.98
C GLY A 210 0.24 -25.53 11.55
N GLY A 211 0.89 -24.89 10.57
CA GLY A 211 0.88 -25.32 9.17
C GLY A 211 1.45 -26.74 8.92
N THR A 212 1.04 -27.33 7.79
CA THR A 212 1.54 -28.65 7.35
C THR A 212 3.04 -28.61 7.06
N LYS A 213 3.71 -29.78 7.10
CA LYS A 213 5.15 -29.89 6.76
C LYS A 213 5.50 -29.26 5.40
N GLN A 214 4.57 -29.31 4.43
CA GLN A 214 4.75 -28.72 3.11
C GLN A 214 4.74 -27.18 3.13
N SER A 215 3.85 -26.56 3.91
CA SER A 215 3.83 -25.09 4.08
C SER A 215 5.11 -24.58 4.75
N CYS A 216 5.58 -25.29 5.77
CA CYS A 216 6.84 -24.97 6.45
C CYS A 216 8.05 -25.07 5.51
N SER A 217 8.12 -26.12 4.69
CA SER A 217 9.19 -26.29 3.71
C SER A 217 9.19 -25.19 2.63
N LEU A 218 8.01 -24.75 2.17
CA LEU A 218 7.89 -23.66 1.19
C LEU A 218 8.27 -22.31 1.78
N GLY A 219 7.85 -22.03 3.02
CA GLY A 219 8.24 -20.81 3.73
C GLY A 219 9.75 -20.70 3.94
N LEU A 220 10.41 -21.79 4.32
CA LEU A 220 11.87 -21.85 4.48
C LEU A 220 12.60 -21.66 3.14
N LEU A 221 12.10 -22.27 2.06
CA LEU A 221 12.65 -22.08 0.71
C LEU A 221 12.56 -20.61 0.29
N LEU A 222 11.38 -20.00 0.44
CA LEU A 222 11.15 -18.60 0.07
C LEU A 222 12.00 -17.64 0.92
N SER A 223 12.14 -17.94 2.20
CA SER A 223 13.01 -17.19 3.11
C SER A 223 14.47 -17.27 2.65
N THR A 224 14.95 -18.47 2.33
CA THR A 224 16.33 -18.67 1.87
C THR A 224 16.58 -17.90 0.58
N LEU A 225 15.63 -17.94 -0.36
CA LEU A 225 15.72 -17.20 -1.62
C LEU A 225 15.78 -15.68 -1.39
N SER A 226 14.98 -15.15 -0.47
CA SER A 226 14.98 -13.71 -0.15
C SER A 226 16.31 -13.24 0.46
N TYR A 227 16.94 -14.05 1.32
CA TYR A 227 18.27 -13.74 1.84
C TYR A 227 19.36 -13.83 0.75
N ILE A 228 19.31 -14.83 -0.13
CA ILE A 228 20.22 -14.93 -1.28
C ILE A 228 20.07 -13.69 -2.17
N ALA A 229 18.85 -13.28 -2.48
CA ALA A 229 18.59 -12.08 -3.28
C ALA A 229 19.16 -10.81 -2.63
N SER A 230 19.01 -10.67 -1.30
CA SER A 230 19.56 -9.54 -0.55
C SER A 230 21.09 -9.51 -0.60
N LEU A 231 21.75 -10.66 -0.40
CA LEU A 231 23.21 -10.79 -0.46
C LEU A 231 23.75 -10.52 -1.87
N CYS A 232 23.10 -11.06 -2.90
CA CYS A 232 23.45 -10.78 -4.29
C CYS A 232 23.29 -9.30 -4.61
N GLY A 233 22.21 -8.66 -4.14
CA GLY A 233 21.97 -7.22 -4.32
C GLY A 233 23.07 -6.38 -3.69
N ILE A 234 23.47 -6.68 -2.45
CA ILE A 234 24.59 -6.02 -1.77
C ILE A 234 25.91 -6.23 -2.51
N ALA A 235 26.20 -7.44 -2.98
CA ALA A 235 27.43 -7.74 -3.72
C ALA A 235 27.50 -6.95 -5.05
N ILE A 236 26.38 -6.87 -5.78
CA ILE A 236 26.26 -6.05 -7.00
C ILE A 236 26.47 -4.58 -6.68
N LEU A 237 25.83 -4.07 -5.62
CA LEU A 237 25.97 -2.67 -5.18
C LEU A 237 27.42 -2.33 -4.83
N ALA A 238 28.05 -3.17 -4.02
CA ALA A 238 29.45 -2.99 -3.63
C ALA A 238 30.36 -3.02 -4.86
N LYS A 239 30.19 -3.97 -5.77
CA LYS A 239 31.05 -4.06 -6.98
C LYS A 239 30.88 -2.86 -7.90
N MET A 240 29.66 -2.39 -8.12
CA MET A 240 29.36 -1.35 -9.11
C MET A 240 29.55 0.07 -8.59
N TYR A 241 29.29 0.33 -7.31
CA TYR A 241 29.16 1.70 -6.78
C TYR A 241 30.12 2.02 -5.63
N SER A 242 30.93 1.08 -5.13
CA SER A 242 31.90 1.36 -4.03
C SER A 242 33.18 2.05 -4.50
N ALA A 243 33.53 1.97 -5.79
CA ALA A 243 34.82 2.43 -6.28
C ALA A 243 34.92 3.97 -6.27
N GLY A 244 35.61 4.53 -5.26
CA GLY A 244 36.03 5.93 -5.22
C GLY A 244 34.97 6.94 -4.74
N GLN A 245 33.86 6.49 -4.17
CA GLN A 245 32.82 7.36 -3.57
C GLN A 245 32.55 6.94 -2.11
N SER A 246 33.06 7.72 -1.15
CA SER A 246 32.94 7.45 0.30
C SER A 246 31.50 7.36 0.79
N LEU A 247 30.61 8.17 0.22
CA LEU A 247 29.20 8.23 0.59
C LEU A 247 28.43 6.97 0.16
N ASN A 248 28.71 6.43 -1.03
CA ASN A 248 28.11 5.18 -1.48
C ASN A 248 28.60 3.98 -0.65
N ILE A 249 29.88 3.98 -0.25
CA ILE A 249 30.40 2.99 0.71
C ILE A 249 29.65 3.07 2.05
N PHE A 250 29.41 4.28 2.57
CA PHE A 250 28.66 4.48 3.81
C PHE A 250 27.23 3.94 3.71
N PHE A 251 26.49 4.25 2.65
CA PHE A 251 25.12 3.73 2.47
C PHE A 251 25.09 2.20 2.43
N ILE A 252 25.95 1.58 1.62
CA ILE A 252 25.98 0.11 1.48
C ILE A 252 26.36 -0.56 2.80
N THR A 253 27.37 -0.04 3.50
CA THR A 253 27.80 -0.59 4.80
C THR A 253 26.71 -0.46 5.86
N TRP A 254 25.97 0.65 5.89
CA TRP A 254 24.84 0.83 6.79
C TRP A 254 23.67 -0.11 6.47
N THR A 255 23.33 -0.30 5.19
CA THR A 255 22.32 -1.29 4.77
C THR A 255 22.68 -2.71 5.21
N ILE A 256 23.97 -3.10 5.13
CA ILE A 256 24.46 -4.40 5.63
C ILE A 256 24.22 -4.52 7.13
N ILE A 257 24.54 -3.47 7.91
CA ILE A 257 24.31 -3.45 9.36
C ILE A 257 22.82 -3.62 9.67
N LEU A 258 21.95 -2.87 9.00
CA LEU A 258 20.49 -2.97 9.18
C LEU A 258 19.97 -4.39 8.88
N LEU A 259 20.46 -5.03 7.80
CA LEU A 259 20.08 -6.40 7.45
C LEU A 259 20.48 -7.39 8.55
N ILE A 260 21.72 -7.31 9.04
CA ILE A 260 22.22 -8.19 10.11
C ILE A 260 21.39 -8.00 11.39
N VAL A 261 21.14 -6.75 11.80
CA VAL A 261 20.35 -6.44 13.00
C VAL A 261 18.93 -6.99 12.88
N MET A 262 18.24 -6.76 11.75
CA MET A 262 16.90 -7.28 11.53
C MET A 262 16.83 -8.81 11.55
N MET A 263 17.85 -9.49 10.98
CA MET A 263 17.96 -10.94 11.01
C MET A 263 18.14 -11.47 12.44
N VAL A 264 19.08 -10.89 13.21
CA VAL A 264 19.34 -11.27 14.62
C VAL A 264 18.09 -11.06 15.48
N MET A 265 17.41 -9.92 15.33
CA MET A 265 16.18 -9.63 16.07
C MET A 265 15.05 -10.60 15.74
N SER A 266 14.92 -11.01 14.48
CA SER A 266 13.86 -11.92 14.04
C SER A 266 14.06 -13.36 14.56
N LEU A 267 15.31 -13.76 14.77
CA LEU A 267 15.69 -15.05 15.36
C LEU A 267 15.64 -15.06 16.89
N HIS A 268 15.51 -13.90 17.53
CA HIS A 268 15.49 -13.82 18.99
C HIS A 268 14.29 -14.57 19.56
N SER A 269 14.55 -15.43 20.55
CA SER A 269 13.58 -16.40 21.10
C SER A 269 12.29 -15.78 21.64
N LYS A 270 12.32 -14.52 22.10
CA LYS A 270 11.12 -13.79 22.57
C LYS A 270 10.21 -13.25 21.45
N VAL A 271 10.71 -13.18 20.22
CA VAL A 271 10.04 -12.52 19.09
C VAL A 271 9.63 -13.56 18.03
N ASN A 272 10.54 -14.48 17.69
CA ASN A 272 10.36 -15.67 16.85
C ASN A 272 9.28 -15.58 15.74
N THR A 273 9.27 -14.48 14.98
CA THR A 273 8.21 -14.15 13.99
C THR A 273 8.43 -14.86 12.64
N GLY A 274 9.48 -15.67 12.54
CA GLY A 274 9.86 -16.40 11.32
C GLY A 274 10.91 -15.65 10.48
N LEU A 275 11.73 -16.41 9.76
CA LEU A 275 12.84 -15.92 8.93
C LEU A 275 12.37 -15.25 7.62
N LEU A 276 11.19 -15.61 7.13
CA LEU A 276 10.67 -15.14 5.83
C LEU A 276 10.40 -13.62 5.84
N SER A 277 9.72 -13.12 6.87
CA SER A 277 9.43 -11.68 7.01
C SER A 277 10.69 -10.82 6.96
N SER A 278 11.75 -11.22 7.69
CA SER A 278 13.02 -10.49 7.73
C SER A 278 13.82 -10.59 6.44
N GLY A 279 13.78 -11.73 5.75
CA GLY A 279 14.44 -11.87 4.45
C GLY A 279 13.77 -11.05 3.34
N ILE A 280 12.43 -10.98 3.33
CA ILE A 280 11.69 -10.10 2.40
C ILE A 280 11.96 -8.63 2.73
N MET A 281 11.93 -8.25 4.02
CA MET A 281 12.27 -6.90 4.44
C MET A 281 13.73 -6.53 4.10
N GLY A 282 14.66 -7.47 4.28
CA GLY A 282 16.06 -7.36 3.85
C GLY A 282 16.19 -7.05 2.36
N SER A 283 15.42 -7.75 1.53
CA SER A 283 15.40 -7.52 0.08
C SER A 283 14.86 -6.13 -0.25
N TYR A 284 13.85 -5.67 0.48
CA TYR A 284 13.24 -4.35 0.31
C TYR A 284 14.20 -3.22 0.68
N ILE A 285 14.92 -3.30 1.81
CA ILE A 285 15.91 -2.27 2.18
C ILE A 285 17.09 -2.21 1.20
N VAL A 286 17.55 -3.37 0.69
CA VAL A 286 18.58 -3.42 -0.35
C VAL A 286 18.09 -2.77 -1.65
N PHE A 287 16.83 -2.98 -2.02
CA PHE A 287 16.20 -2.29 -3.15
C PHE A 287 16.12 -0.77 -2.92
N LEU A 288 15.75 -0.31 -1.72
CA LEU A 288 15.72 1.13 -1.39
C LEU A 288 17.12 1.75 -1.47
N CYS A 289 18.14 1.09 -0.95
CA CYS A 289 19.54 1.51 -1.06
C CYS A 289 19.99 1.61 -2.52
N TRP A 290 19.69 0.59 -3.34
CA TRP A 290 19.96 0.63 -4.78
C TRP A 290 19.24 1.79 -5.47
N SER A 291 17.96 2.00 -5.16
CA SER A 291 17.17 3.10 -5.70
C SER A 291 17.72 4.47 -5.31
N ALA A 292 18.29 4.62 -4.11
CA ALA A 292 18.91 5.85 -3.64
C ALA A 292 20.24 6.17 -4.34
N ILE A 293 21.12 5.16 -4.48
CA ILE A 293 22.39 5.31 -5.18
C ILE A 293 22.16 5.62 -6.67
N ARG A 294 21.16 4.99 -7.30
CA ARG A 294 20.75 5.30 -8.68
C ARG A 294 20.18 6.71 -8.87
N SER A 295 19.76 7.35 -7.78
CA SER A 295 19.27 8.72 -7.76
C SER A 295 20.39 9.76 -7.57
N GLU A 296 21.64 9.33 -7.34
CA GLU A 296 22.79 10.25 -7.24
C GLU A 296 22.91 11.06 -8.54
N PRO A 297 23.07 12.39 -8.47
CA PRO A 297 23.35 13.16 -9.68
C PRO A 297 24.69 12.72 -10.25
N ALA A 298 24.76 12.53 -11.56
CA ALA A 298 26.02 12.20 -12.21
C ALA A 298 27.04 13.32 -11.92
N ILE A 299 28.02 13.04 -11.06
CA ILE A 299 29.17 13.93 -10.88
C ILE A 299 29.79 14.10 -12.26
N GLN A 300 29.99 15.36 -12.65
CA GLN A 300 30.60 15.79 -13.90
C GLN A 300 32.03 15.23 -14.06
N LYS A 301 32.16 13.92 -14.25
CA LYS A 301 33.34 13.31 -14.84
C LYS A 301 33.16 13.46 -16.35
N SER A 302 33.87 14.44 -16.88
CA SER A 302 34.09 14.70 -18.30
C SER A 302 33.96 13.46 -19.16
N ASN A 303 32.81 13.35 -19.85
CA ASN A 303 32.59 12.73 -21.17
C ASN A 303 31.14 13.01 -21.63
N VAL A 304 30.64 14.24 -21.38
CA VAL A 304 29.24 14.65 -21.67
C VAL A 304 29.02 14.96 -23.17
N HIS A 305 29.78 14.31 -24.07
CA HIS A 305 29.56 14.40 -25.51
C HIS A 305 29.17 13.07 -26.17
N GLN A 306 28.85 12.01 -25.41
CA GLN A 306 28.46 10.73 -26.02
C GLN A 306 27.13 10.15 -25.54
N GLN A 307 26.21 10.98 -25.07
CA GLN A 307 24.82 10.54 -24.85
C GLN A 307 23.78 11.64 -25.11
N ALA A 308 24.03 12.47 -26.12
CA ALA A 308 22.99 13.26 -26.76
C ALA A 308 22.61 12.55 -28.07
N ASN A 309 21.37 12.05 -28.15
CA ASN A 309 20.61 11.63 -29.34
C ASN A 309 20.25 10.14 -29.56
N HIS A 310 20.50 9.21 -28.64
CA HIS A 310 19.81 7.91 -28.71
C HIS A 310 18.75 7.82 -27.60
N HIS A 311 17.49 8.06 -27.97
CA HIS A 311 16.36 7.80 -27.08
C HIS A 311 16.17 6.29 -26.99
N ASP A 312 16.80 5.67 -25.99
CA ASP A 312 16.63 4.25 -25.75
C ASP A 312 15.20 4.00 -25.23
N TRP A 313 14.46 3.14 -25.94
CA TRP A 313 13.12 2.67 -25.54
C TRP A 313 13.07 2.18 -24.09
N SER A 314 14.20 1.70 -23.56
CA SER A 314 14.38 1.30 -22.16
C SER A 314 14.14 2.43 -21.16
N THR A 315 14.47 3.69 -21.50
CA THR A 315 14.28 4.85 -20.61
C THR A 315 12.80 5.20 -20.51
N ILE A 316 12.10 5.25 -21.65
CA ILE A 316 10.65 5.49 -21.69
C ILE A 316 9.91 4.36 -20.95
N PHE A 317 10.32 3.11 -21.20
CA PHE A 317 9.75 1.95 -20.53
C PHE A 317 9.93 2.02 -19.00
N SER A 318 11.14 2.34 -18.52
CA SER A 318 11.43 2.49 -17.09
C SER A 318 10.62 3.62 -16.45
N PHE A 319 10.40 4.71 -17.19
CA PHE A 319 9.59 5.83 -16.73
C PHE A 319 8.11 5.45 -16.59
N VAL A 320 7.54 4.71 -17.55
CA VAL A 320 6.16 4.20 -17.48
C VAL A 320 6.00 3.22 -16.32
N ILE A 321 6.98 2.33 -16.11
CA ILE A 321 7.00 1.45 -14.94
C ILE A 321 6.97 2.27 -13.65
N ALA A 322 7.74 3.35 -13.57
CA ALA A 322 7.74 4.19 -12.38
C ALA A 322 6.38 4.86 -12.14
N ILE A 323 5.69 5.36 -13.17
CA ILE A 323 4.31 5.85 -13.03
C ILE A 323 3.39 4.75 -12.51
N CYS A 324 3.45 3.55 -13.09
CA CYS A 324 2.66 2.42 -12.64
C CYS A 324 2.97 2.08 -11.17
N ALA A 325 4.23 2.13 -10.76
CA ALA A 325 4.65 1.88 -9.38
C ALA A 325 4.08 2.94 -8.41
N ILE A 326 4.09 4.22 -8.79
CA ILE A 326 3.49 5.32 -7.99
C ILE A 326 1.98 5.10 -7.82
N VAL A 327 1.28 4.78 -8.91
CA VAL A 327 -0.17 4.53 -8.89
C VAL A 327 -0.49 3.30 -8.04
N MET A 328 0.26 2.21 -8.21
CA MET A 328 0.08 0.98 -7.44
C MET A 328 0.37 1.20 -5.96
N ALA A 329 1.45 1.89 -5.61
CA ALA A 329 1.79 2.24 -4.24
C ALA A 329 0.68 3.09 -3.58
N THR A 330 0.15 4.08 -4.29
CA THR A 330 -0.94 4.92 -3.79
C THR A 330 -2.22 4.12 -3.62
N PHE A 331 -2.55 3.28 -4.60
CA PHE A 331 -3.74 2.44 -4.57
C PHE A 331 -3.68 1.39 -3.46
N SER A 332 -2.57 0.67 -3.32
CA SER A 332 -2.38 -0.36 -2.28
C SER A 332 -2.41 0.27 -0.88
N THR A 333 -1.73 1.39 -0.70
CA THR A 333 -1.74 2.11 0.59
C THR A 333 -3.14 2.61 0.90
N GLY A 334 -3.88 3.13 -0.08
CA GLY A 334 -5.22 3.70 0.14
C GLY A 334 -6.29 2.67 0.52
N ILE A 335 -6.16 1.42 0.07
CA ILE A 335 -7.10 0.34 0.44
C ILE A 335 -6.73 -0.33 1.78
N ASP A 336 -5.54 -0.07 2.31
CA ASP A 336 -4.99 -0.71 3.49
C ASP A 336 -5.34 0.04 4.79
N SER A 337 -6.61 0.43 4.93
CA SER A 337 -7.06 1.20 6.11
C SER A 337 -7.00 0.42 7.42
N GLU A 338 -7.03 -0.91 7.35
CA GLU A 338 -6.97 -1.82 8.49
C GLU A 338 -5.63 -1.75 9.22
N SER A 339 -4.56 -1.52 8.47
CA SER A 339 -3.21 -1.34 9.00
C SER A 339 -3.09 -0.18 10.00
N PHE A 340 -3.97 0.80 9.91
CA PHE A 340 -3.92 2.03 10.72
C PHE A 340 -4.98 2.06 11.82
N GLN A 341 -5.70 0.95 12.04
CA GLN A 341 -6.66 0.85 13.14
C GLN A 341 -5.95 0.55 14.47
N PHE A 342 -6.05 1.48 15.42
CA PHE A 342 -5.46 1.31 16.76
C PHE A 342 -6.17 0.26 17.62
N ARG A 343 -7.44 -0.06 17.32
CA ARG A 343 -8.23 -1.09 18.00
C ARG A 343 -8.74 -2.09 16.96
N LYS A 344 -8.24 -3.32 17.01
CA LYS A 344 -8.56 -4.40 16.06
C LYS A 344 -9.82 -5.20 16.46
N ASP A 345 -10.50 -4.80 17.54
CA ASP A 345 -11.58 -5.56 18.17
C ASP A 345 -12.98 -5.17 17.70
N ASP A 346 -13.13 -4.25 16.74
CA ASP A 346 -14.43 -3.93 16.14
C ASP A 346 -14.85 -5.07 15.19
N ILE A 347 -15.93 -5.76 15.55
CA ILE A 347 -16.55 -6.79 14.71
C ILE A 347 -17.13 -6.10 13.47
N ARG A 348 -16.66 -6.46 12.27
CA ARG A 348 -17.21 -5.93 11.01
C ARG A 348 -18.64 -6.44 10.82
N GLU A 349 -19.55 -5.52 10.60
CA GLU A 349 -20.94 -5.83 10.25
C GLU A 349 -21.09 -5.99 8.72
N GLU A 350 -22.11 -6.72 8.27
CA GLU A 350 -22.33 -6.98 6.85
C GLU A 350 -22.62 -5.71 6.04
N ASP A 351 -23.24 -4.72 6.67
CA ASP A 351 -23.58 -3.43 6.08
C ASP A 351 -22.44 -2.39 6.16
N ASP A 352 -21.30 -2.74 6.74
CA ASP A 352 -20.11 -1.87 6.75
C ASP A 352 -19.53 -1.69 5.35
N VAL A 353 -18.95 -0.51 5.13
CA VAL A 353 -18.20 -0.23 3.91
C VAL A 353 -16.97 -1.14 3.78
N PRO A 354 -16.57 -1.52 2.54
CA PRO A 354 -15.51 -2.50 2.33
C PRO A 354 -14.12 -2.02 2.79
N TYR A 355 -13.90 -0.71 2.78
CA TYR A 355 -12.68 -0.01 3.21
C TYR A 355 -13.06 1.42 3.63
N LYS A 356 -12.23 2.08 4.44
CA LYS A 356 -12.51 3.46 4.90
C LYS A 356 -12.30 4.46 3.77
N TYR A 357 -13.38 5.10 3.31
CA TYR A 357 -13.34 6.03 2.16
C TYR A 357 -12.50 7.26 2.46
N GLU A 358 -12.56 7.76 3.68
CA GLU A 358 -11.76 8.90 4.12
C GLU A 358 -10.26 8.59 4.06
N PHE A 359 -9.83 7.42 4.54
CA PHE A 359 -8.43 7.03 4.47
C PHE A 359 -7.96 6.87 3.02
N PHE A 360 -8.78 6.22 2.19
CA PHE A 360 -8.49 6.05 0.77
C PHE A 360 -8.26 7.39 0.05
N HIS A 361 -9.19 8.35 0.19
CA HIS A 361 -9.06 9.64 -0.48
C HIS A 361 -7.94 10.50 0.10
N LEU A 362 -7.70 10.43 1.42
CA LEU A 362 -6.56 11.09 2.06
C LEU A 362 -5.23 10.58 1.49
N VAL A 363 -5.06 9.27 1.37
CA VAL A 363 -3.85 8.67 0.78
C VAL A 363 -3.67 9.08 -0.68
N PHE A 364 -4.74 9.15 -1.47
CA PHE A 364 -4.65 9.66 -2.85
C PHE A 364 -4.28 11.14 -2.92
N SER A 365 -4.77 11.97 -1.99
CA SER A 365 -4.39 13.38 -1.90
C SER A 365 -2.91 13.56 -1.53
N LEU A 366 -2.39 12.75 -0.59
CA LEU A 366 -0.97 12.72 -0.24
C LEU A 366 -0.13 12.12 -1.38
N GLY A 367 -0.65 11.11 -2.08
CA GLY A 367 -0.06 10.54 -3.28
C GLY A 367 0.07 11.57 -4.40
N ALA A 368 -0.85 12.54 -4.47
CA ALA A 368 -0.76 13.65 -5.42
C ALA A 368 0.45 14.56 -5.16
N MET A 369 0.77 14.81 -3.90
CA MET A 369 1.97 15.54 -3.49
C MET A 369 3.23 14.71 -3.73
N TYR A 370 3.17 13.40 -3.41
CA TYR A 370 4.27 12.47 -3.61
C TYR A 370 4.71 12.39 -5.07
N PHE A 371 3.79 12.11 -6.01
CA PHE A 371 4.19 12.05 -7.42
C PHE A 371 4.79 13.38 -7.89
N ALA A 372 4.28 14.52 -7.41
CA ALA A 372 4.83 15.82 -7.79
C ALA A 372 6.30 15.94 -7.39
N MET A 373 6.63 15.56 -6.15
CA MET A 373 8.00 15.55 -5.65
C MET A 373 8.90 14.62 -6.47
N LEU A 374 8.41 13.44 -6.86
CA LEU A 374 9.20 12.55 -7.71
C LEU A 374 9.51 13.15 -9.08
N PHE A 375 8.50 13.77 -9.69
CA PHE A 375 8.61 14.36 -11.03
C PHE A 375 9.53 15.56 -11.09
N ILE A 376 9.71 16.29 -9.98
CA ILE A 376 10.64 17.42 -9.85
C ILE A 376 11.92 17.03 -9.10
N SER A 377 12.16 15.74 -8.86
CA SER A 377 13.34 15.25 -8.13
C SER A 377 13.54 15.87 -6.74
N TRP A 378 12.45 16.13 -6.02
CA TRP A 378 12.43 16.70 -4.66
C TRP A 378 13.04 18.10 -4.53
N ASN A 379 13.29 18.78 -5.64
CA ASN A 379 13.93 20.10 -5.68
C ASN A 379 13.12 21.05 -6.58
N LEU A 380 12.75 22.22 -6.05
CA LEU A 380 11.93 23.19 -6.78
C LEU A 380 12.73 24.01 -7.81
N GLU A 381 14.06 24.07 -7.67
CA GLU A 381 14.94 24.96 -8.44
C GLU A 381 15.71 24.23 -9.54
N ASN A 382 15.85 22.90 -9.44
CA ASN A 382 16.64 22.11 -10.40
C ASN A 382 15.93 21.91 -11.75
N THR A 383 16.72 21.92 -12.83
CA THR A 383 16.28 21.49 -14.16
C THR A 383 16.00 19.99 -14.18
N THR A 384 14.84 19.58 -14.72
CA THR A 384 14.51 18.16 -14.89
C THR A 384 14.80 17.68 -16.31
N THR A 385 15.37 16.49 -16.43
CA THR A 385 15.61 15.86 -17.73
C THR A 385 14.38 15.08 -18.18
N LYS A 386 14.07 15.16 -19.49
CA LYS A 386 12.97 14.43 -20.10
C LYS A 386 13.07 12.93 -19.82
N TRP A 387 11.94 12.28 -19.50
CA TRP A 387 11.86 10.85 -19.18
C TRP A 387 12.67 10.38 -17.97
N VAL A 388 13.10 11.30 -17.10
CA VAL A 388 13.80 10.99 -15.84
C VAL A 388 12.94 11.49 -14.67
N ILE A 389 12.88 10.72 -13.58
CA ILE A 389 12.33 11.14 -12.28
C ILE A 389 13.36 10.87 -11.20
N ASP A 390 13.21 11.53 -10.05
CA ASP A 390 13.93 11.17 -8.83
C ASP A 390 15.46 11.18 -8.94
N VAL A 391 16.06 12.07 -9.73
CA VAL A 391 17.52 12.20 -9.82
C VAL A 391 17.98 13.51 -9.19
N GLY A 392 18.84 13.39 -8.18
CA GLY A 392 19.41 14.51 -7.41
C GLY A 392 19.66 14.12 -5.95
N TRP A 393 20.54 14.87 -5.27
CA TRP A 393 20.90 14.61 -3.88
C TRP A 393 19.70 14.57 -2.92
N ALA A 394 18.70 15.44 -3.15
CA ALA A 394 17.47 15.44 -2.35
C ALA A 394 16.72 14.10 -2.46
N SER A 395 16.56 13.59 -3.69
CA SER A 395 15.96 12.27 -3.94
C SER A 395 16.75 11.14 -3.28
N THR A 396 18.08 11.14 -3.43
CA THR A 396 18.97 10.16 -2.78
C THR A 396 18.75 10.13 -1.27
N TRP A 397 18.80 11.28 -0.60
CA TRP A 397 18.62 11.35 0.85
C TRP A 397 17.23 10.96 1.31
N VAL A 398 16.18 11.36 0.59
CA VAL A 398 14.80 10.95 0.92
C VAL A 398 14.67 9.42 0.86
N LYS A 399 15.27 8.77 -0.13
CA LYS A 399 15.24 7.31 -0.25
C LYS A 399 16.04 6.60 0.85
N ILE A 400 17.22 7.12 1.22
CA ILE A 400 18.02 6.59 2.34
C ILE A 400 17.29 6.76 3.67
N ILE A 401 16.70 7.92 3.92
CA ILE A 401 15.90 8.15 5.14
C ILE A 401 14.69 7.21 5.16
N ASN A 402 14.03 7.00 4.01
CA ASN A 402 12.92 6.06 3.89
C ASN A 402 13.35 4.61 4.18
N GLU A 403 14.56 4.21 3.76
CA GLU A 403 15.16 2.92 4.13
C GLU A 403 15.35 2.79 5.64
N TRP A 404 15.94 3.80 6.29
CA TRP A 404 16.21 3.78 7.72
C TRP A 404 14.91 3.76 8.54
N LEU A 405 13.93 4.57 8.15
CA LEU A 405 12.59 4.54 8.73
C LEU A 405 11.95 3.17 8.53
N GLY A 406 12.11 2.56 7.35
CA GLY A 406 11.60 1.21 7.06
C GLY A 406 12.14 0.16 8.00
N ALA A 407 13.46 0.09 8.12
CA ALA A 407 14.12 -0.82 9.05
C ALA A 407 13.67 -0.54 10.50
N THR A 408 13.58 0.73 10.89
CA THR A 408 13.21 1.13 12.26
C THR A 408 11.78 0.73 12.60
N ILE A 409 10.81 1.02 11.73
CA ILE A 409 9.40 0.65 11.92
C ILE A 409 9.29 -0.88 11.97
N TYR A 410 9.96 -1.60 11.05
CA TYR A 410 9.95 -3.06 11.07
C TYR A 410 10.51 -3.63 12.38
N MET A 411 11.68 -3.17 12.82
CA MET A 411 12.27 -3.56 14.11
C MET A 411 11.33 -3.27 15.28
N TRP A 412 10.65 -2.12 15.27
CA TRP A 412 9.66 -1.78 16.28
C TRP A 412 8.43 -2.72 16.25
N THR A 413 7.95 -3.10 15.08
CA THR A 413 6.83 -4.06 14.96
C THR A 413 7.17 -5.43 15.56
N LEU A 414 8.44 -5.84 15.49
CA LEU A 414 8.93 -7.07 16.13
C LEU A 414 9.03 -6.95 17.66
N ILE A 415 9.52 -5.81 18.16
CA ILE A 415 9.76 -5.58 19.60
C ILE A 415 8.46 -5.29 20.36
N SER A 416 7.53 -4.51 19.77
CA SER A 416 6.35 -3.97 20.43
C SER A 416 5.49 -5.02 21.16
N PRO A 417 5.16 -6.19 20.55
CA PRO A 417 4.40 -7.24 21.25
C PRO A 417 5.15 -7.86 22.44
N ALA A 418 6.47 -7.97 22.37
CA ALA A 418 7.29 -8.53 23.46
C ALA A 418 7.37 -7.56 24.65
N VAL A 419 7.52 -6.26 24.39
CA VAL A 419 7.52 -5.22 25.43
C VAL A 419 6.16 -5.11 26.11
N ARG A 420 5.06 -5.14 25.34
CA ARG A 420 3.70 -5.11 25.90
C ARG A 420 3.42 -6.32 26.79
N ARG A 421 3.82 -7.53 26.38
CA ARG A 421 3.65 -8.74 27.20
C ARG A 421 4.44 -8.68 28.50
N ALA A 422 5.69 -8.20 28.46
CA ALA A 422 6.48 -8.01 29.68
C ALA A 422 5.79 -7.06 30.67
N LYS A 423 5.25 -5.93 30.17
CA LYS A 423 4.53 -4.96 31.02
C LYS A 423 3.29 -5.56 31.68
N VAL A 424 2.51 -6.35 30.96
CA VAL A 424 1.32 -7.02 31.52
C VAL A 424 1.72 -8.02 32.61
N MET A 425 2.79 -8.79 32.40
CA MET A 425 3.30 -9.72 33.43
C MET A 425 3.81 -8.99 34.68
N ASP A 426 4.49 -7.85 34.50
CA ASP A 426 4.95 -7.03 35.61
C ASP A 426 3.76 -6.44 36.41
N GLU A 427 2.72 -5.95 35.73
CA GLU A 427 1.48 -5.44 36.35
C GLU A 427 0.72 -6.55 37.11
N GLU A 428 0.57 -7.74 36.52
CA GLU A 428 -0.08 -8.89 37.16
C GLU A 428 0.73 -9.36 38.39
N SER A 429 2.06 -9.39 38.31
CA SER A 429 2.92 -9.72 39.44
C SER A 429 2.86 -8.68 40.58
N ALA A 430 2.66 -7.40 40.24
CA ALA A 430 2.49 -6.33 41.21
C ALA A 430 1.12 -6.40 41.92
N GLU A 431 0.05 -6.74 41.21
CA GLU A 431 -1.27 -6.97 41.81
C GLU A 431 -1.29 -8.18 42.74
N VAL A 432 -0.66 -9.29 42.36
CA VAL A 432 -0.54 -10.49 43.21
C VAL A 432 0.22 -10.19 44.51
N ASN A 433 1.31 -9.43 44.44
CA ASN A 433 2.09 -9.04 45.62
C ASN A 433 1.34 -8.06 46.55
N ASN A 434 0.53 -7.15 45.99
CA ASN A 434 -0.31 -6.25 46.78
C ASN A 434 -1.47 -6.98 47.47
N ASN A 435 -2.06 -7.99 46.83
CA ASN A 435 -3.11 -8.82 47.44
C ASN A 435 -2.56 -9.73 48.56
N HIS A 436 -1.31 -10.17 48.48
CA HIS A 436 -0.67 -10.93 49.56
C HIS A 436 -0.24 -10.07 50.76
N THR A 437 0.11 -8.80 50.54
CA THR A 437 0.45 -7.87 51.63
C THR A 437 -0.79 -7.28 52.33
N GLY A 438 -1.96 -7.25 51.67
CA GLY A 438 -3.23 -6.80 52.25
C GLY A 438 -3.90 -7.77 53.24
N HIS A 439 -3.51 -9.05 53.28
CA HIS A 439 -4.16 -10.07 54.12
C HIS A 439 -3.42 -10.43 55.42
N SER A 440 -2.37 -9.70 55.80
CA SER A 440 -1.51 -10.00 56.95
C SER A 440 -1.69 -9.05 58.14
N THR A 441 -2.94 -8.64 58.46
CA THR A 441 -3.25 -8.03 59.77
C THR A 441 -4.66 -8.40 60.29
N SER A 442 -4.80 -9.58 60.91
CA SER A 442 -5.60 -9.78 62.14
C SER A 442 -5.57 -11.25 62.62
N SER A 443 -4.64 -11.53 63.54
CA SER A 443 -4.65 -12.35 64.77
C SER A 443 -5.58 -13.58 65.02
N PRO A 444 -5.21 -14.49 65.96
CA PRO A 444 -5.43 -15.94 65.86
C PRO A 444 -6.37 -16.57 66.91
N SER A 445 -6.56 -17.91 66.80
CA SER A 445 -6.77 -18.94 67.85
C SER A 445 -8.15 -19.64 67.99
N ARG A 446 -8.15 -20.97 67.77
CA ARG A 446 -8.81 -22.11 68.49
C ARG A 446 -8.80 -23.35 67.59
N SER A 447 -7.93 -24.33 67.80
CA SER A 447 -8.01 -25.49 68.71
C SER A 447 -9.06 -26.56 68.32
N SER A 448 -8.53 -27.75 68.05
CA SER A 448 -9.07 -29.10 68.32
C SER A 448 -9.97 -29.79 67.28
N ASP A 449 -9.70 -31.09 67.15
CA ASP A 449 -10.56 -32.20 66.68
C ASP A 449 -10.71 -32.38 65.15
N MET A 450 -10.71 -33.58 64.55
CA MET A 450 -10.46 -34.97 64.96
C MET A 450 -10.51 -35.80 63.64
N SER A 451 -9.70 -36.86 63.56
CA SER A 451 -9.86 -38.12 62.79
C SER A 451 -10.67 -38.22 61.47
N GLU A 452 -10.07 -38.97 60.51
CA GLU A 452 -10.68 -39.98 59.62
C GLU A 452 -11.88 -39.60 58.72
N PHE A 453 -11.73 -39.77 57.40
CA PHE A 453 -12.24 -40.97 56.70
C PHE A 453 -11.74 -41.07 55.25
N ARG A 454 -11.57 -42.33 54.80
CA ARG A 454 -11.46 -42.82 53.40
C ARG A 454 -12.49 -42.13 52.47
N SER A 455 -12.31 -42.02 51.16
CA SER A 455 -11.78 -42.95 50.14
C SER A 455 -11.48 -42.21 48.85
#